data_AF-A0ABD1CU32-F1
#
_entry.id   AF-A0ABD1CU32-F1
#
_cell.length_a   1.000
_cell.length_b   1.000
_cell.length_c   1.000
_cell.angle_alpha   90.00
_cell.angle_beta   90.00
_cell.angle_gamma   90.00
#
_symmetry.space_group_name_H-M   'P 1'
#
loop_
_entity.id
_entity.type
_entity.pdbx_description
1 polymer ?
#
loop_
_entity_poly.entity_id
_entity_poly.type
_entity_poly.pdbx_seq_one_letter_code
_entity_poly.pdbx_strand_id
1 'polypeptide(L)'
;MASTVTRDRLVCNSSGCYQQIECTAWITLCSHVFCAEHGRELRQRLTANPGSPCPACGSLFRDGQSLLERKLDHPVQVRALQLCGYNPEVIMEIATVAIAFWNHQKLQVCANLTRKNEFYKESALVARKERDDAEEQLRRVKVQLGQVQAENHELKEKMVATKRNRRRDSSERDHKKLGIEKQRRQEDDFLL
;
A
#
# COMPACT_ATOMS: atom_id res chain seq x y z
N MET A 1 27.48 19.78 11.83
CA MET A 1 28.01 18.41 11.66
C MET A 1 27.47 17.88 10.34
N ALA A 2 28.31 17.88 9.31
CA ALA A 2 27.90 17.68 7.93
C ALA A 2 27.55 16.22 7.64
N SER A 3 26.43 16.02 6.94
CA SER A 3 25.93 14.76 6.41
C SER A 3 27.05 13.95 5.73
N THR A 4 27.53 12.92 6.42
CA THR A 4 28.47 11.96 5.87
C THR A 4 27.69 11.02 4.95
N VAL A 5 27.67 11.38 3.67
CA VAL A 5 27.73 10.49 2.51
C VAL A 5 27.03 9.14 2.74
N THR A 6 25.71 9.10 2.52
CA THR A 6 24.95 7.87 2.30
C THR A 6 25.36 7.11 1.01
N ARG A 7 26.41 7.56 0.31
CA ARG A 7 26.85 7.01 -0.98
C ARG A 7 27.71 5.74 -0.88
N ASP A 8 28.16 5.29 0.28
CA ASP A 8 29.12 4.16 0.35
C ASP A 8 28.55 2.88 0.99
N ARG A 9 27.23 2.71 0.93
CA ARG A 9 26.55 1.56 1.54
C ARG A 9 26.07 0.58 0.47
N LEU A 10 26.42 -0.70 0.63
CA LEU A 10 25.92 -1.80 -0.18
C LEU A 10 24.53 -2.20 0.32
N VAL A 11 23.65 -2.57 -0.60
CA VAL A 11 22.29 -3.03 -0.29
C VAL A 11 22.11 -4.40 -0.94
N CYS A 12 21.47 -5.32 -0.24
CA CYS A 12 21.22 -6.67 -0.74
C CYS A 12 20.47 -6.64 -2.09
N ASN A 13 20.90 -7.45 -3.05
CA ASN A 13 20.25 -7.60 -4.35
C ASN A 13 19.16 -8.70 -4.37
N SER A 14 18.89 -9.35 -3.24
CA SER A 14 17.76 -10.30 -3.16
C SER A 14 16.44 -9.53 -3.33
N SER A 15 15.52 -10.09 -4.13
CA SER A 15 14.23 -9.45 -4.39
C SER A 15 13.47 -9.23 -3.08
N GLY A 16 12.97 -8.00 -2.87
CA GLY A 16 12.27 -7.63 -1.63
C GLY A 16 13.17 -7.38 -0.42
N CYS A 17 14.47 -7.66 -0.50
CA CYS A 17 15.42 -7.35 0.57
C CYS A 17 16.02 -5.96 0.34
N TYR A 18 15.87 -5.07 1.32
CA TYR A 18 16.45 -3.72 1.30
C TYR A 18 17.48 -3.53 2.41
N GLN A 19 17.98 -4.63 2.95
CA GLN A 19 18.93 -4.59 4.04
C GLN A 19 20.26 -4.01 3.56
N GLN A 20 20.73 -3.04 4.31
CA GLN A 20 22.06 -2.48 4.15
C GLN A 20 23.11 -3.45 4.71
N ILE A 21 24.19 -3.63 3.96
CA ILE A 21 25.28 -4.54 4.30
C ILE A 21 26.41 -3.75 4.94
N GLU A 22 26.74 -4.08 6.20
CA GLU A 22 27.74 -3.35 6.99
C GLU A 22 28.97 -4.21 7.30
N CYS A 23 28.79 -5.45 7.76
CA CYS A 23 29.91 -6.30 8.18
C CYS A 23 30.33 -7.32 7.12
N THR A 24 29.39 -8.15 6.66
CA THR A 24 29.69 -9.27 5.74
C THR A 24 28.87 -9.16 4.47
N ALA A 25 29.55 -9.06 3.33
CA ALA A 25 28.99 -9.08 1.99
C ALA A 25 29.26 -10.42 1.31
N TRP A 26 28.25 -10.93 0.60
CA TRP A 26 28.37 -12.11 -0.25
C TRP A 26 28.28 -11.68 -1.70
N ILE A 27 29.39 -11.73 -2.43
CA ILE A 27 29.54 -11.12 -3.74
C ILE A 27 29.67 -12.21 -4.79
N THR A 28 28.92 -12.10 -5.89
CA THR A 28 29.01 -13.00 -7.03
C THR A 28 29.87 -12.45 -8.15
N LEU A 29 30.35 -13.32 -9.04
CA LEU A 29 31.09 -12.90 -10.25
C LEU A 29 30.27 -12.04 -11.21
N CYS A 30 28.94 -12.21 -11.23
CA CYS A 30 28.04 -11.33 -11.98
C CYS A 30 27.77 -9.99 -11.27
N SER A 31 28.63 -9.60 -10.31
CA SER A 31 28.58 -8.34 -9.58
C SER A 31 27.28 -8.12 -8.80
N HIS A 32 26.64 -9.16 -8.27
CA HIS A 32 25.55 -8.99 -7.30
C HIS A 32 26.06 -9.23 -5.88
N VAL A 33 25.49 -8.54 -4.91
CA VAL A 33 25.83 -8.62 -3.51
C VAL A 33 24.62 -8.97 -2.64
N PHE A 34 24.83 -9.83 -1.66
CA PHE A 34 23.79 -10.31 -0.75
C PHE A 34 24.20 -10.10 0.71
N CYS A 35 23.21 -9.86 1.58
CA CYS A 35 23.43 -9.81 3.02
C CYS A 35 23.79 -11.20 3.55
N ALA A 36 24.21 -11.27 4.81
CA ALA A 36 24.69 -12.51 5.42
C ALA A 36 23.66 -13.66 5.39
N GLU A 37 22.37 -13.35 5.51
CA GLU A 37 21.28 -14.33 5.43
C GLU A 37 21.16 -14.93 4.02
N HIS A 38 20.81 -14.11 3.03
CA HIS A 38 20.66 -14.53 1.63
C HIS A 38 21.95 -15.10 1.01
N GLY A 39 23.11 -14.61 1.45
CA GLY A 39 24.40 -15.13 1.03
C GLY A 39 24.66 -16.56 1.50
N ARG A 40 24.34 -16.87 2.77
CA ARG A 40 24.42 -18.24 3.31
C ARG A 40 23.45 -19.17 2.62
N GLU A 41 22.21 -18.73 2.40
CA GLU A 41 21.21 -19.50 1.64
C GLU A 41 21.71 -19.79 0.22
N LEU A 42 22.27 -18.79 -0.47
CA LEU A 42 22.84 -18.99 -1.79
C LEU A 42 24.00 -19.99 -1.76
N ARG A 43 24.90 -19.90 -0.78
CA ARG A 43 26.00 -20.86 -0.62
C ARG A 43 25.47 -22.29 -0.41
N GLN A 44 24.44 -22.47 0.41
CA GLN A 44 23.80 -23.77 0.62
C GLN A 44 23.19 -24.30 -0.67
N ARG A 45 22.46 -23.46 -1.42
CA ARG A 45 21.90 -23.82 -2.73
C ARG A 45 22.99 -24.25 -3.72
N LEU A 46 24.13 -23.54 -3.76
CA LEU A 46 25.25 -23.89 -4.64
C LEU A 46 25.96 -25.17 -4.24
N THR A 47 25.98 -25.46 -2.94
CA THR A 47 26.55 -26.72 -2.43
C THR A 47 25.64 -27.91 -2.79
N ALA A 48 24.32 -27.73 -2.72
CA ALA A 48 23.35 -28.75 -3.10
C ALA A 48 23.22 -28.91 -4.63
N ASN A 49 23.32 -27.80 -5.37
CA ASN A 49 23.24 -27.75 -6.83
C ASN A 49 24.21 -26.70 -7.39
N PRO A 50 25.41 -27.11 -7.84
CA PRO A 50 26.44 -26.22 -8.36
C PRO A 50 26.02 -25.38 -9.58
N GLY A 51 24.96 -25.79 -10.30
CA GLY A 51 24.42 -25.06 -11.45
C GLY A 51 23.34 -24.04 -11.10
N SER A 52 23.06 -23.78 -9.82
CA SER A 52 22.03 -22.81 -9.42
C SER A 52 22.36 -21.40 -9.95
N PRO A 53 21.41 -20.68 -10.58
CA PRO A 53 21.69 -19.34 -11.10
C PRO A 53 21.75 -18.28 -10.00
N CYS A 54 22.34 -17.13 -10.32
CA CYS A 54 22.23 -15.93 -9.49
C CYS A 54 20.75 -15.55 -9.30
N PRO A 55 20.27 -15.40 -8.05
CA PRO A 55 18.86 -15.08 -7.80
C PRO A 55 18.46 -13.66 -8.24
N ALA A 56 19.43 -12.79 -8.52
CA ALA A 56 19.16 -11.42 -8.95
C ALA A 56 19.09 -11.24 -10.48
N CYS A 57 19.90 -11.98 -11.25
CA CYS A 57 20.01 -11.80 -12.71
C CYS A 57 19.91 -13.08 -13.54
N GLY A 58 19.77 -14.26 -12.90
CA GLY A 58 19.64 -15.54 -13.60
C GLY A 58 20.92 -16.09 -14.22
N SER A 59 22.05 -15.38 -14.12
CA SER A 59 23.33 -15.87 -14.66
C SER A 59 23.76 -17.17 -13.98
N LEU A 60 24.05 -18.20 -14.78
CA LEU A 60 24.56 -19.47 -14.28
C LEU A 60 25.98 -19.30 -13.77
N PHE A 61 26.26 -19.87 -12.61
CA PHE A 61 27.60 -19.98 -12.07
C PHE A 61 28.32 -21.13 -12.78
N ARG A 62 29.54 -20.86 -13.26
CA ARG A 62 30.30 -21.84 -14.04
C ARG A 62 31.04 -22.85 -13.14
N ASP A 63 31.20 -22.53 -11.85
CA ASP A 63 31.96 -23.29 -10.87
C ASP A 63 31.76 -22.77 -9.41
N GLY A 64 32.30 -23.52 -8.43
CA GLY A 64 32.18 -23.22 -6.99
C GLY A 64 32.88 -21.95 -6.49
N GLN A 65 33.62 -21.25 -7.35
CA GLN A 65 34.25 -19.96 -7.04
C GLN A 65 33.36 -18.75 -7.36
N SER A 66 32.11 -19.00 -7.73
CA SER A 66 31.20 -17.95 -8.18
C SER A 66 30.58 -17.09 -7.06
N LEU A 67 30.88 -17.40 -5.79
CA LEU A 67 30.39 -16.67 -4.62
C LEU A 67 31.52 -16.46 -3.60
N LEU A 68 31.80 -15.20 -3.30
CA LEU A 68 32.82 -14.77 -2.34
C LEU A 68 32.17 -14.19 -1.09
N GLU A 69 32.57 -14.69 0.08
CA GLU A 69 32.28 -14.04 1.36
C GLU A 69 33.37 -12.99 1.66
N ARG A 70 32.96 -11.75 1.93
CA ARG A 70 33.86 -10.61 2.17
C ARG A 70 33.47 -9.90 3.45
N LYS A 71 34.42 -9.83 4.38
CA LYS A 71 34.33 -8.97 5.58
C LYS A 71 34.74 -7.55 5.23
N LEU A 72 33.83 -6.60 5.46
CA LEU A 72 33.96 -5.18 5.14
C LEU A 72 34.54 -4.36 6.30
N ASP A 73 34.47 -4.89 7.52
CA ASP A 73 34.89 -4.28 8.78
C ASP A 73 36.40 -4.41 9.07
N HIS A 74 37.16 -5.11 8.22
CA HIS A 74 38.61 -5.22 8.39
C HIS A 74 39.33 -3.87 8.24
N PRO A 75 40.37 -3.59 9.06
CA PRO A 75 41.21 -2.40 8.89
C PRO A 75 41.82 -2.30 7.49
N VAL A 76 42.01 -1.08 6.99
CA VAL A 76 42.58 -0.81 5.65
C VAL A 76 43.92 -1.49 5.46
N GLN A 77 44.76 -1.52 6.48
CA GLN A 77 46.10 -2.13 6.47
C GLN A 77 46.00 -3.64 6.20
N VAL A 78 45.05 -4.33 6.85
CA VAL A 78 44.82 -5.77 6.64
C VAL A 78 44.32 -6.04 5.22
N ARG A 79 43.48 -5.15 4.67
CA ARG A 79 43.03 -5.25 3.27
C ARG A 79 44.17 -5.00 2.28
N ALA A 80 45.05 -4.05 2.56
CA ALA A 80 46.21 -3.75 1.72
C ALA A 80 47.19 -4.93 1.66
N LEU A 81 47.36 -5.68 2.76
CA LEU A 81 48.19 -6.89 2.78
C LEU A 81 47.75 -7.96 1.77
N GLN A 82 46.46 -8.00 1.40
CA GLN A 82 45.96 -8.91 0.37
C GLN A 82 46.46 -8.57 -1.04
N LEU A 83 46.98 -7.36 -1.24
CA LEU A 83 47.51 -6.88 -2.52
C LEU A 83 49.04 -6.89 -2.56
N CYS A 84 49.70 -7.01 -1.40
CA CYS A 84 51.15 -7.07 -1.33
C CYS A 84 51.70 -8.31 -2.07
N GLY A 85 52.77 -8.13 -2.84
CA GLY A 85 53.40 -9.19 -3.64
C GLY A 85 52.91 -9.29 -5.08
N TYR A 86 51.81 -8.61 -5.44
CA TYR A 86 51.40 -8.46 -6.83
C TYR A 86 52.14 -7.32 -7.54
N ASN A 87 52.30 -7.46 -8.86
CA ASN A 87 52.81 -6.39 -9.73
C ASN A 87 51.81 -5.20 -9.70
N PRO A 88 52.28 -3.92 -9.68
CA PRO A 88 51.44 -2.75 -9.82
C PRO A 88 50.38 -2.81 -10.94
N GLU A 89 50.70 -3.39 -12.11
CA GLU A 89 49.73 -3.56 -13.19
C GLU A 89 48.53 -4.40 -12.77
N VAL A 90 48.77 -5.55 -12.12
CA VAL A 90 47.72 -6.44 -11.60
C VAL A 90 46.89 -5.73 -10.53
N ILE A 91 47.52 -4.92 -9.68
CA ILE A 91 46.81 -4.13 -8.65
C ILE A 91 45.85 -3.14 -9.32
N MET A 92 46.28 -2.48 -10.40
CA MET A 92 45.43 -1.55 -11.15
C MET A 92 44.28 -2.26 -11.87
N GLU A 93 44.49 -3.47 -12.39
CA GLU A 93 43.42 -4.31 -12.94
C GLU A 93 42.37 -4.66 -11.88
N ILE A 94 42.82 -5.12 -10.70
CA ILE A 94 41.93 -5.41 -9.56
C ILE A 94 41.13 -4.17 -9.15
N ALA A 95 41.79 -3.01 -9.07
CA ALA A 95 41.12 -1.74 -8.74
C ALA A 95 40.05 -1.39 -9.78
N THR A 96 40.34 -1.59 -11.06
CA THR A 96 39.39 -1.35 -12.16
C THR A 96 38.16 -2.24 -12.04
N VAL A 97 38.34 -3.54 -11.76
CA VAL A 97 37.23 -4.48 -11.55
C VAL A 97 36.41 -4.09 -10.32
N ALA A 98 37.07 -3.71 -9.22
CA ALA A 98 36.39 -3.29 -7.99
C ALA A 98 35.57 -2.00 -8.18
N ILE A 99 36.07 -1.04 -8.96
CA ILE A 99 35.34 0.18 -9.33
C ILE A 99 34.13 -0.17 -10.21
N ALA A 100 34.32 -1.03 -11.21
CA ALA A 100 33.23 -1.48 -12.07
C ALA A 100 32.10 -2.16 -11.27
N PHE A 101 32.44 -2.99 -10.27
CA PHE A 101 31.48 -3.55 -9.33
C PHE A 101 30.66 -2.47 -8.62
N TRP A 102 31.30 -1.44 -8.07
CA TRP A 102 30.60 -0.36 -7.37
C TRP A 102 29.70 0.46 -8.30
N ASN A 103 30.16 0.75 -9.52
CA ASN A 103 29.33 1.41 -10.53
C ASN A 103 28.09 0.58 -10.86
N HIS A 104 28.24 -0.74 -10.98
CA HIS A 104 27.10 -1.65 -11.15
C HIS A 104 26.11 -1.56 -9.98
N GLN A 105 26.60 -1.55 -8.73
CA GLN A 105 25.73 -1.41 -7.55
C GLN A 105 24.94 -0.10 -7.58
N LYS A 106 25.58 1.01 -7.95
CA LYS A 106 24.90 2.30 -8.03
C LYS A 106 23.85 2.34 -9.12
N LEU A 107 24.15 1.79 -10.30
CA LEU A 107 23.18 1.71 -11.37
C LEU A 107 21.95 0.89 -10.98
N GLN A 108 22.15 -0.26 -10.31
CA GLN A 108 21.06 -1.11 -9.85
C GLN A 108 20.19 -0.44 -8.79
N VAL A 109 20.81 0.27 -7.83
CA VAL A 109 20.07 1.04 -6.82
C VAL A 109 19.24 2.13 -7.48
N CYS A 110 19.80 2.88 -8.43
CA CYS A 110 19.07 3.90 -9.19
C CYS A 110 17.90 3.30 -9.96
N ALA A 111 18.12 2.19 -10.69
CA ALA A 111 17.06 1.51 -11.44
C ALA A 111 15.93 1.03 -10.53
N ASN A 112 16.26 0.46 -9.36
CA ASN A 112 15.27 0.01 -8.38
C ASN A 112 14.49 1.18 -7.77
N LEU A 113 15.15 2.30 -7.47
CA LEU A 113 14.49 3.51 -7.00
C LEU A 113 13.52 4.08 -8.04
N THR A 114 13.92 4.12 -9.32
CA THR A 114 13.05 4.58 -10.41
C THR A 114 11.80 3.71 -10.52
N ARG A 115 11.96 2.38 -10.57
CA ARG A 115 10.81 1.43 -10.61
C ARG A 115 9.88 1.59 -9.42
N LYS A 116 10.42 1.72 -8.21
CA LYS A 116 9.61 1.98 -7.00
C LYS A 116 8.86 3.30 -7.11
N ASN A 117 9.51 4.35 -7.58
CA ASN A 117 8.91 5.67 -7.72
C ASN A 117 7.75 5.64 -8.73
N GLU A 118 7.92 4.95 -9.85
CA GLU A 118 6.86 4.73 -10.84
C GLU A 118 5.68 3.96 -10.24
N PHE A 119 5.94 2.85 -9.54
CA PHE A 119 4.91 2.08 -8.85
C PHE A 119 4.12 2.94 -7.84
N TYR A 120 4.80 3.73 -7.01
CA TYR A 120 4.13 4.59 -6.04
C TYR A 120 3.35 5.73 -6.70
N LYS A 121 3.82 6.28 -7.82
CA LYS A 121 3.07 7.27 -8.60
C LYS A 121 1.79 6.68 -9.16
N GLU A 122 1.85 5.50 -9.75
CA GLU A 122 0.68 4.81 -10.29
C GLU A 122 -0.32 4.47 -9.18
N SER A 123 0.16 3.92 -8.07
CA SER A 123 -0.68 3.63 -6.90
C SER A 123 -1.34 4.89 -6.34
N ALA A 124 -0.63 6.02 -6.26
CA ALA A 124 -1.20 7.30 -5.84
C ALA A 124 -2.26 7.82 -6.82
N LEU A 125 -2.07 7.63 -8.13
CA LEU A 125 -3.06 8.00 -9.14
C LEU A 125 -4.34 7.17 -9.02
N VAL A 126 -4.22 5.86 -8.78
CA VAL A 126 -5.37 4.97 -8.54
C VAL A 126 -6.13 5.41 -7.28
N ALA A 127 -5.43 5.58 -6.16
CA ALA A 127 -6.03 6.03 -4.92
C ALA A 127 -6.73 7.40 -5.06
N ARG A 128 -6.18 8.31 -5.88
CA ARG A 128 -6.79 9.60 -6.18
C ARG A 128 -8.10 9.44 -6.96
N LYS A 129 -8.15 8.56 -7.96
CA LYS A 129 -9.38 8.28 -8.71
C LYS A 129 -10.47 7.66 -7.83
N GLU A 130 -10.11 6.66 -7.02
CA GLU A 130 -11.05 6.03 -6.08
C GLU A 130 -11.63 7.04 -5.09
N ARG A 131 -10.80 7.97 -4.60
CA ARG A 131 -11.26 9.08 -3.76
C ARG A 131 -12.23 9.99 -4.51
N ASP A 132 -11.90 10.42 -5.72
CA ASP A 132 -12.73 11.32 -6.52
C ASP A 132 -14.10 10.65 -6.84
N ASP A 133 -14.10 9.35 -7.15
CA ASP A 133 -15.33 8.56 -7.37
C ASP A 133 -16.16 8.43 -6.09
N ALA A 134 -15.51 8.15 -4.95
CA ALA A 134 -16.18 8.08 -3.65
C ALA A 134 -16.79 9.43 -3.23
N GLU A 135 -16.12 10.55 -3.53
CA GLU A 135 -16.63 11.90 -3.28
C GLU A 135 -17.87 12.21 -4.11
N GLU A 136 -17.90 11.81 -5.38
CA GLU A 136 -19.08 11.98 -6.25
C GLU A 136 -20.26 11.11 -5.79
N GLN A 137 -20.01 9.86 -5.37
CA GLN A 137 -21.05 9.00 -4.78
C GLN A 137 -21.59 9.61 -3.48
N LEU A 138 -20.70 10.12 -2.61
CA LEU A 138 -21.10 10.79 -1.38
C LEU A 138 -21.97 12.02 -1.68
N ARG A 139 -21.65 12.79 -2.73
CA ARG A 139 -22.44 13.94 -3.17
C ARG A 139 -23.84 13.51 -3.61
N ARG A 140 -23.96 12.42 -4.38
CA ARG A 140 -25.25 11.86 -4.83
C ARG A 140 -26.11 11.39 -3.67
N VAL A 141 -25.53 10.61 -2.76
CA VAL A 141 -26.24 10.10 -1.58
C VAL A 141 -26.69 11.26 -0.68
N LYS A 142 -25.88 12.31 -0.51
CA LYS A 142 -26.29 13.51 0.24
C LYS A 142 -27.50 14.21 -0.38
N VAL A 143 -27.55 14.34 -1.72
CA VAL A 143 -28.70 14.93 -2.41
C VAL A 143 -29.95 14.07 -2.23
N GLN A 144 -29.84 12.76 -2.43
CA GLN A 144 -30.96 11.82 -2.24
C GLN A 144 -31.47 11.82 -0.79
N LEU A 145 -30.55 11.86 0.19
CA LEU A 145 -30.91 11.95 1.61
C LEU A 145 -31.71 13.22 1.89
N GLY A 146 -31.31 14.37 1.33
CA GLY A 146 -32.04 15.63 1.46
C GLY A 146 -33.46 15.55 0.86
N GLN A 147 -33.61 14.91 -0.30
CA GLN A 147 -34.92 14.69 -0.94
C GLN A 147 -35.81 13.79 -0.08
N VAL A 148 -35.31 12.64 0.35
CA VAL A 148 -36.05 11.71 1.21
C VAL A 148 -36.42 12.37 2.54
N GLN A 149 -35.53 13.17 3.13
CA GLN A 149 -35.84 13.93 4.36
C GLN A 149 -36.99 14.92 4.15
N ALA A 150 -37.01 15.64 3.03
CA ALA A 150 -38.09 16.56 2.69
C ALA A 150 -39.42 15.83 2.49
N GLU A 151 -39.42 14.73 1.72
CA GLU A 151 -40.61 13.89 1.51
C GLU A 151 -41.13 13.29 2.83
N ASN A 152 -40.23 12.83 3.71
CA ASN A 152 -40.59 12.32 5.03
C ASN A 152 -41.25 13.40 5.89
N HIS A 153 -40.75 14.63 5.81
CA HIS A 153 -41.32 15.77 6.51
C HIS A 153 -42.74 16.07 6.00
N GLU A 154 -42.92 16.17 4.68
CA GLU A 154 -44.22 16.43 4.06
C GLU A 154 -45.24 15.31 4.36
N LEU A 155 -44.82 14.04 4.28
CA LEU A 155 -45.68 12.90 4.62
C LEU A 155 -46.09 12.91 6.10
N LYS A 156 -45.19 13.29 7.01
CA LYS A 156 -45.52 13.44 8.44
C LYS A 156 -46.55 14.53 8.66
N GLU A 157 -46.41 15.68 7.99
CA GLU A 157 -47.39 16.77 8.07
C GLU A 157 -48.75 16.34 7.55
N LYS A 158 -48.81 15.71 6.37
CA LYS A 158 -50.04 15.15 5.80
C LYS A 158 -50.68 14.13 6.74
N MET A 159 -49.90 13.22 7.33
CA MET A 159 -50.41 12.25 8.32
C MET A 159 -51.06 12.93 9.53
N VAL A 160 -50.45 13.99 10.06
CA VAL A 160 -51.00 14.76 11.19
C VAL A 160 -52.30 15.45 10.77
N ALA A 161 -52.32 16.07 9.59
CA ALA A 161 -53.52 16.71 9.04
C ALA A 161 -54.67 15.71 8.82
N THR A 162 -54.40 14.55 8.21
CA THR A 162 -55.40 13.49 8.01
C THR A 162 -55.93 12.94 9.34
N LYS A 163 -55.06 12.73 10.34
CA LYS A 163 -55.50 12.34 11.70
C LYS A 163 -56.40 13.40 12.33
N ARG A 164 -56.10 14.69 12.17
CA ARG A 164 -56.94 15.79 12.67
C ARG A 164 -58.30 15.81 11.96
N ASN A 165 -58.34 15.74 10.63
CA ASN A 165 -59.60 15.70 9.88
C ASN A 165 -60.45 14.48 10.25
N ARG A 166 -59.86 13.28 10.36
CA ARG A 166 -60.59 12.08 10.81
C ARG A 166 -61.22 12.25 12.19
N ARG A 167 -60.53 12.90 13.14
CA ARG A 167 -61.09 13.20 14.46
C ARG A 167 -62.26 14.18 14.37
N ARG A 168 -62.14 15.20 13.50
CA ARG A 168 -63.18 16.21 13.27
C ARG A 168 -64.43 15.59 12.63
N ASP A 169 -64.26 14.79 11.57
CA ASP A 169 -65.34 14.07 10.89
C ASP A 169 -66.05 13.06 11.81
N SER A 170 -65.32 12.44 12.74
CA SER A 170 -65.91 11.56 13.76
C SER A 170 -66.79 12.37 14.71
N SER A 171 -66.26 13.50 15.23
CA SER A 171 -67.00 14.37 16.14
C SER A 171 -68.24 14.99 15.48
N GLU A 172 -68.17 15.37 14.20
CA GLU A 172 -69.32 15.86 13.44
C GLU A 172 -70.37 14.78 13.21
N ARG A 173 -69.95 13.54 12.90
CA ARG A 173 -70.87 12.40 12.80
C ARG A 173 -71.55 12.10 14.13
N ASP A 174 -70.82 12.15 15.23
CA ASP A 174 -71.36 11.92 16.57
C ASP A 174 -72.37 13.03 16.96
N HIS A 175 -72.07 14.30 16.64
CA HIS A 175 -73.02 15.41 16.83
C HIS A 175 -74.28 15.28 15.97
N LYS A 176 -74.16 14.86 14.71
CA LYS A 176 -75.32 14.62 13.83
C LYS A 176 -76.21 13.51 14.36
N LYS A 177 -75.63 12.41 14.86
CA LYS A 177 -76.38 11.31 15.49
C LYS A 177 -77.15 11.78 16.72
N LEU A 178 -76.48 12.51 17.62
CA LEU A 178 -77.13 13.10 18.81
C LEU A 178 -78.27 14.07 18.45
N GLY A 179 -78.13 14.83 17.37
CA GLY A 179 -79.18 15.71 16.86
C GLY A 179 -80.41 14.95 16.38
N ILE A 180 -80.22 13.92 15.55
CA ILE A 180 -81.30 13.06 15.04
C ILE A 180 -81.99 12.32 16.19
N GLU A 181 -81.23 11.86 17.18
CA GLU A 181 -81.75 11.14 18.35
C GLU A 181 -82.57 12.04 19.28
N LYS A 182 -82.20 13.32 19.42
CA LYS A 182 -83.03 14.33 20.09
C LYS A 182 -84.31 14.65 19.32
N GLN A 183 -84.23 14.72 18.00
CA GLN A 183 -85.37 15.05 17.14
C GLN A 183 -86.42 13.94 17.17
N ARG A 184 -85.99 12.67 17.13
CA ARG A 184 -86.87 11.51 17.36
C ARG A 184 -87.56 11.54 18.72
N ARG A 185 -86.83 11.87 19.80
CA ARG A 185 -87.45 11.99 21.14
C ARG A 185 -88.50 13.09 21.22
N GLN A 186 -88.32 14.21 20.51
CA GLN A 186 -89.32 15.28 20.43
C GLN A 186 -90.54 14.89 19.59
N GLU A 187 -90.37 14.11 18.52
CA GLU A 187 -91.48 13.57 17.73
C GLU A 187 -92.29 12.54 18.52
N ASP A 188 -91.64 11.70 19.33
CA ASP A 188 -92.30 10.73 20.20
C ASP A 188 -93.06 11.41 21.36
N ASP A 189 -92.56 12.52 21.91
CA ASP A 189 -93.24 13.32 22.94
C ASP A 189 -94.47 14.10 22.41
N PHE A 190 -94.59 14.31 21.09
CA PHE A 190 -95.72 15.02 20.48
C PHE A 190 -96.92 14.10 20.14
N LEU A 191 -96.74 12.78 20.23
CA LEU A 191 -97.76 11.76 19.90
C LEU A 191 -98.47 11.15 21.14
N LEU A 192 -98.27 11.73 22.32
CA LEU A 192 -98.92 11.39 23.60
C LEU A 192 -99.80 12.55 24.08
#